data_AF-A0A931ALA5-F1
#
_entry.id   AF-A0A931ALA5-F1
#
_cell.length_a   1.000
_cell.length_b   1.000
_cell.length_c   1.000
_cell.angle_alpha   90.00
_cell.angle_beta   90.00
_cell.angle_gamma   90.00
#
_symmetry.space_group_name_H-M   'P 1'
#
loop_
_entity.id
_entity.type
_entity.pdbx_description
1 polymer ?
#
loop_
_entity_poly.entity_id
_entity_poly.type
_entity_poly.pdbx_seq_one_letter_code
_entity_poly.pdbx_strand_id
1 'polypeptide(L)'
;PVEATQPSTGTGAPAAAGAPAAAGASDGAGAPDGSARPGGGGAGDVLAEMARAALDPGSLMNRALGNPSMRLLPGGANNPVILRAGWPAAGVVTTARGLAGFYRALIAGDLLRQETLRNALQPRVNGPDRVLLLNTSFGLGYMRPSMTFVTPSPTAFGHSGMGGSIGIGDPERGLAIAYVMNKMAGAVTGNLRGIRLLQAAYASLPQ
;
A
#
# COMPACT_ATOMS: atom_id res chain seq x y z
N PRO A 1 -23.74 -38.18 -25.63
CA PRO A 1 -23.23 -38.85 -26.84
C PRO A 1 -23.16 -37.89 -28.03
N VAL A 2 -22.06 -37.13 -28.13
CA VAL A 2 -21.35 -36.89 -29.40
C VAL A 2 -19.91 -36.59 -28.99
N GLU A 3 -19.01 -37.48 -29.43
CA GLU A 3 -17.58 -37.54 -29.15
C GLU A 3 -16.86 -37.11 -30.44
N ALA A 4 -15.90 -36.20 -30.34
CA ALA A 4 -14.92 -35.92 -31.40
C ALA A 4 -13.68 -35.24 -30.76
N THR A 5 -12.66 -36.03 -30.41
CA THR A 5 -11.40 -36.24 -31.17
C THR A 5 -10.31 -35.21 -30.83
N GLN A 6 -9.32 -35.66 -30.03
CA GLN A 6 -8.01 -35.03 -29.86
C GLN A 6 -7.10 -35.31 -31.07
N PRO A 7 -6.07 -34.49 -31.29
CA PRO A 7 -4.82 -34.94 -31.90
C PRO A 7 -3.69 -34.99 -30.87
N SER A 8 -3.00 -36.13 -30.84
CA SER A 8 -1.76 -36.41 -30.13
C SER A 8 -0.53 -36.35 -31.05
N THR A 9 0.65 -36.22 -30.42
CA THR A 9 2.03 -36.33 -30.93
C THR A 9 2.64 -35.05 -31.53
N GLY A 10 3.84 -34.62 -31.17
CA GLY A 10 4.84 -35.16 -30.26
C GLY A 10 6.11 -34.31 -30.27
N THR A 11 6.94 -34.53 -29.24
CA THR A 11 8.41 -34.38 -29.19
C THR A 11 9.06 -33.00 -29.39
N GLY A 12 9.76 -32.54 -28.34
CA GLY A 12 10.79 -31.51 -28.45
C GLY A 12 11.19 -30.85 -27.12
N ALA A 13 11.82 -31.58 -26.21
CA ALA A 13 12.63 -30.98 -25.13
C ALA A 13 14.00 -30.55 -25.70
N PRO A 14 14.57 -29.44 -25.21
CA PRO A 14 15.83 -29.51 -24.47
C PRO A 14 15.80 -28.49 -23.30
N ALA A 15 16.72 -28.43 -22.34
CA ALA A 15 17.78 -29.27 -21.82
C ALA A 15 18.11 -28.61 -20.46
N ALA A 16 18.29 -29.41 -19.43
CA ALA A 16 18.76 -28.96 -18.13
C ALA A 16 20.27 -28.69 -18.18
N ALA A 17 20.70 -27.59 -17.56
CA ALA A 17 22.06 -27.34 -17.10
C ALA A 17 21.98 -26.14 -16.13
N GLY A 18 22.57 -26.11 -14.94
CA GLY A 18 23.38 -27.06 -14.21
C GLY A 18 23.63 -26.44 -12.84
N ALA A 19 23.57 -27.25 -11.79
CA ALA A 19 24.09 -26.90 -10.47
C ALA A 19 25.63 -26.92 -10.48
N PRO A 20 26.27 -26.32 -9.46
CA PRO A 20 27.32 -27.06 -8.79
C PRO A 20 27.08 -27.17 -7.28
N ALA A 21 27.60 -28.27 -6.75
CA ALA A 21 27.50 -28.71 -5.37
C ALA A 21 28.66 -28.22 -4.50
N ALA A 22 28.32 -27.98 -3.23
CA ALA A 22 29.03 -28.04 -1.95
C ALA A 22 30.57 -28.17 -1.83
N ALA A 23 31.14 -27.34 -0.95
CA ALA A 23 32.00 -27.70 0.21
C ALA A 23 32.40 -26.38 0.92
N GLY A 24 32.53 -26.22 2.24
CA GLY A 24 32.48 -27.11 3.39
C GLY A 24 32.35 -26.26 4.68
N ALA A 25 32.09 -26.93 5.80
CA ALA A 25 31.87 -26.32 7.10
C ALA A 25 33.17 -25.93 7.81
N SER A 26 33.12 -24.84 8.60
CA SER A 26 33.94 -24.69 9.81
C SER A 26 33.25 -23.74 10.78
N ASP A 27 32.96 -24.25 11.97
CA ASP A 27 32.46 -23.52 13.13
C ASP A 27 33.48 -22.48 13.63
N GLY A 28 32.98 -21.34 14.10
CA GLY A 28 33.77 -20.30 14.75
C GLY A 28 32.88 -19.29 15.44
N ALA A 29 32.67 -19.48 16.74
CA ALA A 29 31.94 -18.57 17.62
C ALA A 29 32.63 -17.20 17.69
N GLY A 30 31.84 -16.13 17.54
CA GLY A 30 32.26 -14.75 17.81
C GLY A 30 31.07 -13.80 17.77
N ALA A 31 30.72 -13.23 18.93
CA ALA A 31 29.83 -12.09 19.07
C ALA A 31 30.64 -10.93 19.70
N PRO A 32 30.16 -9.68 19.69
CA PRO A 32 29.53 -8.93 18.60
C PRO A 32 30.36 -7.66 18.28
N ASP A 33 30.57 -7.29 17.01
CA ASP A 33 31.13 -5.97 16.70
C ASP A 33 29.98 -4.98 16.40
N GLY A 34 29.76 -4.10 17.37
CA GLY A 34 28.86 -2.96 17.24
C GLY A 34 29.54 -1.84 16.47
N SER A 35 29.28 -1.74 15.17
CA SER A 35 29.44 -0.49 14.43
C SER A 35 28.70 -0.48 13.08
N ALA A 36 27.40 -0.76 13.09
CA ALA A 36 26.56 -0.36 11.97
C ALA A 36 26.35 1.16 12.02
N ARG A 37 27.25 1.91 11.36
CA ARG A 37 27.03 3.32 11.02
C ARG A 37 25.67 3.44 10.30
N PRO A 38 24.81 4.40 10.63
CA PRO A 38 23.64 4.66 9.81
C PRO A 38 24.16 5.21 8.47
N GLY A 39 23.97 4.42 7.41
CA GLY A 39 24.24 4.86 6.05
C GLY A 39 23.40 6.10 5.77
N GLY A 40 24.07 7.25 5.69
CA GLY A 40 23.50 8.49 5.19
C GLY A 40 23.21 8.34 3.70
N GLY A 41 22.07 7.75 3.38
CA GLY A 41 21.52 7.75 2.04
C GLY A 41 20.66 9.00 1.85
N GLY A 42 20.93 9.79 0.82
CA GLY A 42 20.05 10.91 0.46
C GLY A 42 18.68 10.40 0.01
N ALA A 43 17.71 11.31 -0.17
CA ALA A 43 16.38 10.95 -0.71
C ALA A 43 16.45 10.19 -2.05
N GLY A 44 17.50 10.42 -2.85
CA GLY A 44 17.78 9.69 -4.08
C GLY A 44 18.13 8.22 -3.87
N ASP A 45 18.83 7.89 -2.78
CA ASP A 45 19.25 6.53 -2.47
C ASP A 45 18.05 5.69 -2.01
N VAL A 46 17.17 6.27 -1.21
CA VAL A 46 15.92 5.62 -0.76
C VAL A 46 15.02 5.31 -1.96
N LEU A 47 14.86 6.25 -2.89
CA LEU A 47 14.04 6.01 -4.09
C LEU A 47 14.63 4.90 -4.98
N ALA A 48 15.96 4.86 -5.12
CA ALA A 48 16.63 3.80 -5.86
C ALA A 48 16.49 2.44 -5.17
N GLU A 49 16.56 2.38 -3.85
CA GLU A 49 16.34 1.16 -3.07
C GLU A 49 14.90 0.65 -3.22
N MET A 50 13.91 1.53 -3.08
CA MET A 50 12.50 1.19 -3.32
C MET A 50 12.28 0.68 -4.74
N ALA A 51 12.91 1.29 -5.75
CA ALA A 51 12.81 0.84 -7.13
C ALA A 51 13.40 -0.58 -7.32
N ARG A 52 14.55 -0.87 -6.70
CA ARG A 52 15.15 -2.23 -6.72
C ARG A 52 14.25 -3.23 -6.01
N ALA A 53 13.75 -2.91 -4.82
CA ALA A 53 12.85 -3.78 -4.06
C ALA A 53 11.56 -4.06 -4.84
N ALA A 54 10.97 -3.06 -5.49
CA ALA A 54 9.76 -3.25 -6.29
C ALA A 54 9.95 -4.23 -7.47
N LEU A 55 11.17 -4.33 -8.00
CA LEU A 55 11.51 -5.21 -9.14
C LEU A 55 11.97 -6.61 -8.71
N ASP A 56 12.52 -6.76 -7.51
CA ASP A 56 12.99 -8.05 -6.97
C ASP A 56 11.81 -8.91 -6.47
N PRO A 57 11.51 -10.07 -7.10
CA PRO A 57 10.44 -10.97 -6.67
C PRO A 57 10.63 -11.56 -5.27
N GLY A 58 11.86 -11.59 -4.75
CA GLY A 58 12.18 -12.06 -3.41
C GLY A 58 11.87 -11.03 -2.31
N SER A 59 11.73 -9.76 -2.67
CA SER A 59 11.57 -8.67 -1.70
C SER A 59 10.18 -8.67 -1.05
N LEU A 60 10.09 -8.11 0.16
CA LEU A 60 8.81 -7.90 0.83
C LEU A 60 7.92 -6.91 0.07
N MET A 61 8.50 -5.86 -0.52
CA MET A 61 7.77 -4.85 -1.28
C MET A 61 7.04 -5.46 -2.47
N ASN A 62 7.75 -6.21 -3.31
CA ASN A 62 7.18 -6.83 -4.50
C ASN A 62 6.06 -7.80 -4.12
N ARG A 63 6.32 -8.68 -3.14
CA ARG A 63 5.35 -9.69 -2.69
C ARG A 63 4.10 -9.09 -2.08
N ALA A 64 4.22 -8.01 -1.30
CA ALA A 64 3.09 -7.35 -0.67
C ALA A 64 2.24 -6.57 -1.69
N LEU A 65 2.88 -5.78 -2.57
CA LEU A 65 2.18 -4.93 -3.53
C LEU A 65 1.65 -5.69 -4.76
N GLY A 66 2.24 -6.85 -5.07
CA GLY A 66 1.81 -7.73 -6.15
C GLY A 66 0.72 -8.73 -5.77
N ASN A 67 0.29 -8.76 -4.50
CA ASN A 67 -0.72 -9.68 -4.00
C ASN A 67 -2.00 -8.90 -3.61
N PRO A 68 -3.17 -9.24 -4.16
CA PRO A 68 -3.43 -10.32 -5.13
C PRO A 68 -2.95 -9.98 -6.54
N SER A 69 -2.62 -11.02 -7.32
CA SER A 69 -2.04 -10.90 -8.66
C SER A 69 -3.06 -10.49 -9.73
N MET A 70 -3.78 -9.39 -9.49
CA MET A 70 -4.81 -8.82 -10.36
C MET A 70 -4.31 -8.61 -11.80
N ARG A 71 -3.01 -8.30 -11.96
CA ARG A 71 -2.38 -8.06 -13.26
C ARG A 71 -2.32 -9.29 -14.17
N LEU A 72 -2.51 -10.49 -13.62
CA LEU A 72 -2.52 -11.74 -14.38
C LEU A 72 -3.87 -12.01 -15.07
N LEU A 73 -4.93 -11.30 -14.68
CA LEU A 73 -6.25 -11.46 -15.29
C LEU A 73 -6.45 -10.43 -16.42
N PRO A 74 -7.12 -10.81 -17.53
CA PRO A 74 -7.55 -9.84 -18.54
C PRO A 74 -8.37 -8.72 -17.91
N GLY A 75 -8.02 -7.47 -18.22
CA GLY A 75 -8.65 -6.29 -17.62
C GLY A 75 -8.13 -5.90 -16.24
N GLY A 76 -7.21 -6.68 -15.64
CA GLY A 76 -6.59 -6.33 -14.37
C GLY A 76 -7.59 -6.20 -13.22
N ALA A 77 -7.50 -5.09 -12.48
CA ALA A 77 -8.45 -4.76 -11.40
C ALA A 77 -9.89 -4.54 -11.90
N ASN A 78 -10.10 -4.29 -13.21
CA ASN A 78 -11.44 -4.16 -13.79
C ASN A 78 -12.06 -5.50 -14.17
N ASN A 79 -11.36 -6.62 -13.97
CA ASN A 79 -11.92 -7.94 -14.23
C ASN A 79 -13.15 -8.17 -13.31
N PRO A 80 -14.31 -8.62 -13.84
CA PRO A 80 -15.53 -8.80 -13.05
C PRO A 80 -15.39 -9.74 -11.85
N VAL A 81 -14.48 -10.71 -11.91
CA VAL A 81 -14.20 -11.60 -10.76
C VAL A 81 -13.54 -10.80 -9.63
N ILE A 82 -12.59 -9.92 -9.95
CA ILE A 82 -11.91 -9.07 -8.97
C ILE A 82 -12.89 -8.08 -8.33
N LEU A 83 -13.72 -7.43 -9.15
CA LEU A 83 -14.71 -6.46 -8.66
C LEU A 83 -15.75 -7.09 -7.72
N ARG A 84 -16.08 -8.37 -7.91
CA ARG A 84 -17.03 -9.11 -7.05
C ARG A 84 -16.36 -9.81 -5.87
N ALA A 85 -15.05 -9.89 -5.83
CA ALA A 85 -14.33 -10.65 -4.80
C ALA A 85 -14.45 -10.03 -3.40
N GLY A 86 -14.78 -8.74 -3.30
CA GLY A 86 -15.01 -8.07 -2.01
C GLY A 86 -13.76 -7.99 -1.13
N TRP A 87 -12.56 -7.98 -1.72
CA TRP A 87 -11.30 -7.97 -0.98
C TRP A 87 -11.12 -6.69 -0.16
N PRO A 88 -11.11 -6.75 1.19
CA PRO A 88 -11.12 -5.55 2.01
C PRO A 88 -9.90 -4.64 1.81
N ALA A 89 -8.74 -5.21 1.46
CA ALA A 89 -7.50 -4.46 1.30
C ALA A 89 -7.33 -3.75 -0.07
N ALA A 90 -8.07 -4.17 -1.11
CA ALA A 90 -7.82 -3.72 -2.48
C ALA A 90 -9.06 -3.62 -3.39
N GLY A 91 -10.23 -4.09 -2.92
CA GLY A 91 -11.43 -4.29 -3.73
C GLY A 91 -12.56 -3.28 -3.50
N VAL A 92 -12.31 -2.20 -2.76
CA VAL A 92 -13.33 -1.17 -2.52
C VAL A 92 -13.64 -0.43 -3.83
N VAL A 93 -14.90 -0.49 -4.26
CA VAL A 93 -15.44 0.33 -5.35
C VAL A 93 -16.39 1.35 -4.75
N THR A 94 -16.08 2.64 -4.91
CA THR A 94 -16.84 3.71 -4.28
C THR A 94 -16.77 5.00 -5.10
N THR A 95 -17.65 5.95 -4.77
CA THR A 95 -17.56 7.33 -5.25
C THR A 95 -16.83 8.19 -4.21
N ALA A 96 -16.27 9.33 -4.63
CA ALA A 96 -15.69 10.29 -3.69
C ALA A 96 -16.70 10.71 -2.61
N ARG A 97 -17.97 10.94 -2.98
CA ARG A 97 -19.03 11.29 -2.03
C ARG A 97 -19.30 10.16 -1.03
N GLY A 98 -19.34 8.91 -1.48
CA GLY A 98 -19.55 7.74 -0.61
C GLY A 98 -18.41 7.57 0.39
N LEU A 99 -17.17 7.67 -0.09
CA LEU A 99 -16.00 7.54 0.78
C LEU A 99 -15.87 8.71 1.78
N ALA A 100 -16.10 9.95 1.34
CA ALA A 100 -16.14 11.10 2.25
C ALA A 100 -17.28 10.97 3.26
N GLY A 101 -18.44 10.46 2.84
CA GLY A 101 -19.58 10.17 3.72
C GLY A 101 -19.26 9.13 4.78
N PHE A 102 -18.52 8.08 4.44
CA PHE A 102 -18.03 7.08 5.40
C PHE A 102 -17.14 7.71 6.47
N TYR A 103 -16.13 8.51 6.07
CA TYR A 103 -15.28 9.21 7.04
C TYR A 103 -16.05 10.22 7.87
N ARG A 104 -17.01 10.94 7.27
CA ARG A 104 -17.93 11.84 8.00
C ARG A 104 -18.73 11.10 9.07
N ALA A 105 -19.28 9.93 8.74
CA ALA A 105 -20.06 9.13 9.66
C ALA A 105 -19.20 8.54 10.81
N LEU A 106 -17.92 8.22 10.53
CA LEU A 106 -16.97 7.85 11.58
C LEU A 106 -16.72 9.01 12.56
N ILE A 107 -16.36 10.20 12.07
CA ILE A 107 -16.06 11.35 12.95
C ILE A 107 -17.29 11.82 13.74
N ALA A 108 -18.49 11.71 13.16
CA ALA A 108 -19.75 12.05 13.82
C ALA A 108 -20.11 11.05 14.94
N GLY A 109 -19.57 9.83 14.89
CA GLY A 109 -19.93 8.76 15.81
C GLY A 109 -21.15 7.95 15.37
N ASP A 110 -21.57 8.07 14.12
CA ASP A 110 -22.75 7.38 13.56
C ASP A 110 -22.48 5.89 13.32
N LEU A 111 -21.21 5.52 13.06
CA LEU A 111 -20.80 4.14 12.78
C LEU A 111 -20.11 3.44 13.95
N LEU A 112 -19.36 4.20 14.75
CA LEU A 112 -18.61 3.71 15.90
C LEU A 112 -18.78 4.73 17.03
N ARG A 113 -18.74 4.26 18.28
CA ARG A 113 -18.62 5.19 19.42
C ARG A 113 -17.36 6.03 19.24
N GLN A 114 -17.42 7.30 19.60
CA GLN A 114 -16.29 8.22 19.46
C GLN A 114 -15.06 7.73 20.24
N GLU A 115 -15.26 7.07 21.40
CA GLU A 115 -14.21 6.43 22.20
C GLU A 115 -13.51 5.31 21.42
N THR A 116 -14.28 4.51 20.70
CA THR A 116 -13.75 3.41 19.88
C THR A 116 -12.92 3.96 18.72
N LEU A 117 -13.42 4.99 18.03
CA LEU A 117 -12.63 5.66 16.99
C LEU A 117 -11.35 6.25 17.59
N ARG A 118 -11.45 7.01 18.69
CA ARG A 118 -10.29 7.61 19.37
C ARG A 118 -9.24 6.57 19.76
N ASN A 119 -9.65 5.39 20.21
CA ASN A 119 -8.75 4.27 20.50
C ASN A 119 -8.12 3.67 19.23
N ALA A 120 -8.89 3.54 18.14
CA ALA A 120 -8.39 3.08 16.85
C ALA A 120 -7.37 4.04 16.23
N LEU A 121 -7.49 5.35 16.50
CA LEU A 121 -6.57 6.38 15.98
C LEU A 121 -5.28 6.54 16.80
N GLN A 122 -5.15 5.88 17.95
CA GLN A 122 -3.90 5.90 18.72
C GLN A 122 -2.77 5.26 17.92
N PRO A 123 -1.54 5.82 17.96
CA PRO A 123 -0.39 5.19 17.32
C PRO A 123 -0.19 3.76 17.84
N ARG A 124 -0.22 2.79 16.93
CA ARG A 124 0.14 1.39 17.20
C ARG A 124 1.53 1.08 16.69
N VAL A 125 1.89 1.69 15.57
CA VAL A 125 3.24 1.67 15.00
C VAL A 125 3.60 3.05 14.46
N ASN A 126 4.86 3.42 14.63
CA ASN A 126 5.46 4.63 14.07
C ASN A 126 6.95 4.35 13.88
N GLY A 127 7.44 4.40 12.64
CA GLY A 127 8.84 4.13 12.34
C GLY A 127 9.05 3.46 10.98
N PRO A 128 10.24 2.88 10.75
CA PRO A 128 10.61 2.29 9.47
C PRO A 128 9.70 1.12 9.07
N ASP A 129 9.16 1.19 7.86
CA ASP A 129 8.33 0.15 7.28
C ASP A 129 9.19 -0.81 6.43
N ARG A 130 9.15 -2.10 6.74
CA ARG A 130 9.95 -3.12 6.04
C ARG A 130 9.48 -3.42 4.61
N VAL A 131 8.26 -3.02 4.27
CA VAL A 131 7.66 -3.20 2.94
C VAL A 131 7.85 -1.93 2.13
N LEU A 132 7.51 -0.77 2.69
CA LEU A 132 7.55 0.51 1.97
C LEU A 132 8.92 1.20 2.01
N LEU A 133 9.82 0.77 2.89
CA LEU A 133 11.17 1.32 3.09
C LEU A 133 11.17 2.82 3.44
N LEU A 134 10.05 3.29 3.99
CA LEU A 134 9.83 4.67 4.44
C LEU A 134 9.25 4.63 5.86
N ASN A 135 9.37 5.74 6.59
CA ASN A 135 8.69 5.84 7.87
C ASN A 135 7.17 5.94 7.67
N THR A 136 6.45 4.98 8.25
CA THR A 136 4.98 4.96 8.27
C THR A 136 4.47 5.18 9.69
N SER A 137 3.19 5.53 9.81
CA SER A 137 2.51 5.47 11.10
C SER A 137 1.08 4.99 10.90
N PHE A 138 0.66 4.07 11.76
CA PHE A 138 -0.67 3.48 11.72
C PHE A 138 -1.29 3.42 13.12
N GLY A 139 -2.61 3.60 13.13
CA GLY A 139 -3.48 3.14 14.20
C GLY A 139 -3.98 1.71 13.93
N LEU A 140 -5.17 1.39 14.44
CA LEU A 140 -5.86 0.14 14.09
C LEU A 140 -6.57 0.31 12.74
N GLY A 141 -5.87 -0.05 11.66
CA GLY A 141 -6.41 -0.05 10.28
C GLY A 141 -6.37 1.30 9.54
N TYR A 142 -5.99 2.39 10.22
CA TYR A 142 -5.90 3.72 9.61
C TYR A 142 -4.45 4.21 9.54
N MET A 143 -4.08 4.79 8.40
CA MET A 143 -2.88 5.60 8.29
C MET A 143 -3.00 6.85 9.15
N ARG A 144 -1.89 7.21 9.78
CA ARG A 144 -1.69 8.46 10.51
C ARG A 144 -0.66 9.32 9.77
N PRO A 145 -0.60 10.64 10.05
CA PRO A 145 0.31 11.54 9.36
C PRO A 145 1.76 11.04 9.43
N SER A 146 2.38 10.86 8.26
CA SER A 146 3.73 10.29 8.10
C SER A 146 4.27 10.57 6.70
N MET A 147 5.48 10.10 6.38
CA MET A 147 6.09 10.32 5.05
C MET A 147 5.27 9.70 3.91
N THR A 148 4.51 8.64 4.19
CA THR A 148 3.68 7.93 3.20
C THR A 148 2.22 8.38 3.20
N PHE A 149 1.83 9.21 4.18
CA PHE A 149 0.48 9.76 4.32
C PHE A 149 0.59 11.22 4.79
N VAL A 150 0.91 12.10 3.85
CA VAL A 150 1.11 13.53 4.10
C VAL A 150 -0.24 14.22 4.19
N THR A 151 -0.56 14.78 5.35
CA THR A 151 -1.81 15.50 5.62
C THR A 151 -1.52 16.91 6.14
N PRO A 152 -2.39 17.91 5.89
CA PRO A 152 -2.23 19.26 6.46
C PRO A 152 -2.48 19.35 7.98
N SER A 153 -3.01 18.29 8.60
CA SER A 153 -3.40 18.27 10.00
C SER A 153 -2.86 17.03 10.72
N PRO A 154 -2.36 17.17 11.96
CA PRO A 154 -1.78 16.07 12.73
C PRO A 154 -2.84 15.07 13.25
N THR A 155 -4.12 15.44 13.23
CA THR A 155 -5.23 14.62 13.72
C THR A 155 -6.08 14.00 12.62
N ALA A 156 -5.71 14.26 11.36
CA ALA A 156 -6.25 13.56 10.21
C ALA A 156 -5.86 12.08 10.23
N PHE A 157 -6.81 11.22 9.86
CA PHE A 157 -6.60 9.79 9.68
C PHE A 157 -7.26 9.33 8.39
N GLY A 158 -6.84 8.17 7.87
CA GLY A 158 -7.51 7.57 6.73
C GLY A 158 -6.65 6.56 6.01
N HIS A 159 -6.67 6.58 4.67
CA HIS A 159 -5.79 5.73 3.88
C HIS A 159 -5.58 6.31 2.48
N SER A 160 -4.36 6.19 1.95
CA SER A 160 -4.05 6.42 0.53
C SER A 160 -4.15 5.13 -0.26
N GLY A 161 -4.69 5.19 -1.48
CA GLY A 161 -4.82 4.05 -2.37
C GLY A 161 -3.85 4.11 -3.52
N MET A 162 -3.54 2.93 -4.07
CA MET A 162 -2.66 2.82 -5.23
C MET A 162 -3.15 3.71 -6.38
N GLY A 163 -2.22 4.38 -7.05
CA GLY A 163 -2.52 5.31 -8.14
C GLY A 163 -2.83 6.74 -7.69
N GLY A 164 -3.16 6.96 -6.41
CA GLY A 164 -3.33 8.29 -5.80
C GLY A 164 -4.71 8.63 -5.20
N SER A 165 -5.61 7.66 -5.01
CA SER A 165 -6.87 7.93 -4.30
C SER A 165 -6.57 8.20 -2.83
N ILE A 166 -7.37 8.99 -2.15
CA ILE A 166 -7.20 9.24 -0.73
C ILE A 166 -8.54 9.52 -0.09
N GLY A 167 -8.78 8.95 1.09
CA GLY A 167 -9.93 9.28 1.92
C GLY A 167 -9.43 9.58 3.33
N ILE A 168 -9.94 10.66 3.91
CA ILE A 168 -9.54 11.13 5.23
C ILE A 168 -10.75 11.57 6.06
N GLY A 169 -10.60 11.46 7.38
CA GLY A 169 -11.40 12.14 8.39
C GLY A 169 -10.50 12.89 9.36
N ASP A 170 -10.97 14.03 9.87
CA ASP A 170 -10.29 14.86 10.86
C ASP A 170 -11.30 15.22 11.97
N PRO A 171 -11.25 14.51 13.11
CA PRO A 171 -12.21 14.72 14.20
C PRO A 171 -12.12 16.11 14.83
N GLU A 172 -10.91 16.71 14.89
CA GLU A 172 -10.72 18.02 15.53
C GLU A 172 -11.23 19.15 14.65
N ARG A 173 -11.11 19.01 13.33
CA ARG A 173 -11.61 20.01 12.38
C ARG A 173 -13.02 19.74 11.87
N GLY A 174 -13.63 18.62 12.27
CA GLY A 174 -14.96 18.21 11.79
C GLY A 174 -15.01 18.01 10.26
N LEU A 175 -13.90 17.58 9.66
CA LEU A 175 -13.72 17.55 8.21
C LEU A 175 -13.56 16.11 7.70
N ALA A 176 -14.24 15.79 6.60
CA ALA A 176 -14.04 14.54 5.87
C ALA A 176 -13.93 14.81 4.38
N ILE A 177 -12.87 14.29 3.76
CA ILE A 177 -12.57 14.52 2.33
C ILE A 177 -12.20 13.19 1.69
N ALA A 178 -12.65 12.99 0.46
CA ALA A 178 -12.15 11.91 -0.38
C ALA A 178 -11.90 12.39 -1.81
N TYR A 179 -10.80 11.90 -2.38
CA TYR A 179 -10.43 12.02 -3.77
C TYR A 179 -10.33 10.63 -4.39
N VAL A 180 -11.09 10.40 -5.46
CA VAL A 180 -11.15 9.15 -6.21
C VAL A 180 -11.03 9.48 -7.69
N MET A 181 -10.29 8.67 -8.44
CA MET A 181 -10.01 8.86 -9.86
C MET A 181 -9.85 7.53 -10.57
N ASN A 182 -10.07 7.52 -11.87
CA ASN A 182 -9.85 6.35 -12.75
C ASN A 182 -8.48 6.40 -13.46
N LYS A 183 -7.92 7.61 -13.66
CA LYS A 183 -6.57 7.77 -14.19
C LYS A 183 -5.54 7.65 -13.07
N MET A 184 -5.06 6.43 -12.86
CA MET A 184 -3.93 6.14 -11.97
C MET A 184 -2.67 6.86 -12.45
N ALA A 185 -1.81 7.25 -11.51
CA ALA A 185 -0.48 7.74 -11.79
C ALA A 185 0.54 6.97 -10.93
N GLY A 186 1.84 7.18 -11.15
CA GLY A 186 2.86 6.63 -10.27
C GLY A 186 2.69 7.12 -8.83
N ALA A 187 3.22 6.39 -7.83
CA ALA A 187 2.97 6.67 -6.41
C ALA A 187 3.19 8.15 -6.04
N VAL A 188 4.29 8.75 -6.49
CA VAL A 188 4.62 10.16 -6.23
C VAL A 188 3.62 11.10 -6.90
N THR A 189 3.39 10.97 -8.21
CA THR A 189 2.54 11.89 -8.98
C THR A 189 1.04 11.73 -8.69
N GLY A 190 0.61 10.51 -8.37
CA GLY A 190 -0.75 10.20 -7.96
C GLY A 190 -1.13 10.92 -6.67
N ASN A 191 -0.25 10.83 -5.67
CA ASN A 191 -0.47 11.43 -4.36
C ASN A 191 -0.50 12.96 -4.41
N LEU A 192 0.27 13.61 -5.29
CA LEU A 192 0.28 15.08 -5.39
C LEU A 192 -1.08 15.69 -5.72
N ARG A 193 -1.91 15.04 -6.54
CA ARG A 193 -3.27 15.53 -6.85
C ARG A 193 -4.16 15.54 -5.62
N GLY A 194 -4.18 14.41 -4.88
CA GLY A 194 -4.93 14.29 -3.63
C GLY A 194 -4.43 15.28 -2.58
N ILE A 195 -3.11 15.37 -2.38
CA ILE A 195 -2.49 16.27 -1.40
C ILE A 195 -2.85 17.74 -1.68
N ARG A 196 -2.78 18.19 -2.94
CA ARG A 196 -3.15 19.58 -3.29
C ARG A 196 -4.61 19.89 -3.00
N LEU A 197 -5.52 18.95 -3.27
CA LEU A 197 -6.93 19.08 -2.92
C LEU A 197 -7.14 19.14 -1.41
N LEU A 198 -6.43 18.30 -0.64
CA LEU A 198 -6.45 18.37 0.81
C LEU A 198 -5.97 19.74 1.29
N GLN A 199 -4.80 20.19 0.84
CA GLN A 199 -4.24 21.49 1.22
C GLN A 199 -5.23 22.64 0.96
N ALA A 200 -5.85 22.68 -0.22
CA ALA A 200 -6.82 23.71 -0.56
C ALA A 200 -8.07 23.66 0.34
N ALA A 201 -8.58 22.47 0.64
CA ALA A 201 -9.74 22.31 1.51
C ALA A 201 -9.43 22.73 2.96
N TYR A 202 -8.27 22.34 3.50
CA TYR A 202 -7.85 22.75 4.85
C TYR A 202 -7.60 24.26 4.94
N ALA A 203 -7.02 24.87 3.91
CA ALA A 203 -6.81 26.32 3.85
C ALA A 203 -8.11 27.14 3.77
N SER A 204 -9.24 26.49 3.43
CA SER A 204 -10.55 27.13 3.34
C SER A 204 -11.35 27.05 4.65
N LEU A 205 -10.82 26.39 5.69
CA LEU A 205 -11.46 26.34 6.99
C LEU A 205 -11.28 27.68 7.74
N PRO A 206 -12.27 28.08 8.56
CA PRO A 206 -12.08 29.19 9.49
C PRO A 206 -10.88 28.95 10.42
N GLN A 207 -10.16 30.01 10.76
CA GLN A 207 -9.08 30.00 11.75
C GLN A 207 -9.63 29.86 13.16
#